data_AF-A0A959ZQH5-F1
#
_entry.id   AF-A0A959ZQH5-F1
#
_cell.length_a   1.000
_cell.length_b   1.000
_cell.length_c   1.000
_cell.angle_alpha   90.00
_cell.angle_beta   90.00
_cell.angle_gamma   90.00
#
_symmetry.space_group_name_H-M   'P 1'
#
loop_
_entity.id
_entity.type
_entity.pdbx_description
1 polymer ?
#
loop_
_entity_poly.entity_id
_entity_poly.type
_entity_poly.pdbx_seq_one_letter_code
_entity_poly.pdbx_strand_id
1 'polypeptide(L)'
;MRRVGLALLVVLTLFGSGLAGTGPASAAEPQASLPQLEDEVMCPVCGTLLGLSHSPAAERQRVFIRKLIAEGKDDEEIKDALVAEYGGQVLALPENRGIDVWAYAVPVIGLVLGLIGVLAAIIVWRRRRPERGSEEPVAAPSAAEEDRLDKDMARFDL
;
A
#
# COMPACT_ATOMS: atom_id res chain seq x y z
N MET A 1 -18.77 -8.08 -21.97
CA MET A 1 -17.40 -8.60 -21.74
C MET A 1 -16.34 -7.68 -22.35
N ARG A 2 -16.51 -7.19 -23.59
CA ARG A 2 -15.60 -6.22 -24.25
C ARG A 2 -15.32 -4.93 -23.45
N ARG A 3 -16.33 -4.34 -22.79
CA ARG A 3 -16.16 -3.10 -21.99
C ARG A 3 -15.40 -3.30 -20.67
N VAL A 4 -15.47 -4.50 -20.09
CA VAL A 4 -14.72 -4.85 -18.86
C VAL A 4 -13.26 -5.14 -19.22
N GLY A 5 -13.01 -5.82 -20.34
CA GLY A 5 -11.65 -6.03 -20.86
C GLY A 5 -10.95 -4.72 -21.23
N LEU A 6 -11.67 -3.76 -21.82
CA LEU A 6 -11.15 -2.42 -22.11
C LEU A 6 -10.83 -1.62 -20.85
N ALA A 7 -11.69 -1.66 -19.82
CA ALA A 7 -11.42 -0.99 -18.56
C ALA A 7 -10.20 -1.59 -17.82
N LEU A 8 -10.05 -2.92 -17.86
CA LEU A 8 -8.93 -3.62 -17.24
C LEU A 8 -7.61 -3.35 -17.97
N LEU A 9 -7.63 -3.26 -19.31
CA LEU A 9 -6.48 -2.83 -20.12
C LEU A 9 -6.07 -1.39 -19.85
N VAL A 10 -7.03 -0.46 -19.75
CA VAL A 10 -6.75 0.96 -19.46
C VAL A 10 -6.15 1.15 -18.07
N VAL A 11 -6.68 0.45 -17.06
CA VAL A 11 -6.11 0.45 -15.70
C VAL A 11 -4.71 -0.16 -15.69
N LEU A 12 -4.46 -1.25 -16.42
CA LEU A 12 -3.14 -1.88 -16.50
C LEU A 12 -2.11 -0.97 -17.19
N THR A 13 -2.51 -0.24 -18.24
CA THR A 13 -1.63 0.72 -18.95
C THR A 13 -1.34 1.99 -18.14
N LEU A 14 -2.31 2.47 -17.37
CA LEU A 14 -2.12 3.61 -16.47
C LEU A 14 -1.22 3.24 -15.28
N PHE A 15 -1.36 2.01 -14.76
CA PHE A 15 -0.51 1.51 -13.68
C PHE A 15 0.92 1.18 -14.15
N GLY A 16 1.07 0.64 -15.37
CA GLY A 16 2.38 0.32 -15.96
C GLY A 16 3.21 1.54 -16.33
N SER A 17 2.58 2.68 -16.63
CA SER A 17 3.28 3.94 -16.96
C SER A 17 3.91 4.61 -15.75
N GLY A 18 3.52 4.24 -14.53
CA GLY A 18 4.09 4.77 -13.28
C GLY A 18 5.38 4.08 -12.83
N LEU A 19 5.79 2.97 -13.47
CA LEU A 19 7.02 2.23 -13.11
C LEU A 19 8.25 2.65 -13.93
N ALA A 20 8.10 3.56 -14.89
CA ALA A 20 9.22 4.05 -15.70
C ALA A 20 9.80 5.33 -15.11
N GLY A 21 10.63 5.22 -14.07
CA GLY A 21 11.51 6.33 -13.70
C GLY A 21 11.87 6.47 -12.23
N THR A 22 12.60 5.50 -11.67
CA THR A 22 13.65 5.81 -10.70
C THR A 22 14.80 4.84 -10.93
N GLY A 23 15.67 5.15 -11.90
CA GLY A 23 17.03 4.62 -11.85
C GLY A 23 17.65 5.05 -10.51
N PRO A 24 18.62 4.31 -9.95
CA PRO A 24 19.34 4.79 -8.78
C PRO A 24 20.02 6.08 -9.20
N ALA A 25 19.41 7.21 -8.83
CA ALA A 25 20.16 8.44 -8.75
C ALA A 25 21.26 8.10 -7.74
N SER A 26 22.48 7.97 -8.24
CA SER A 26 23.69 8.13 -7.43
C SER A 26 23.61 9.56 -6.92
N ALA A 27 22.77 9.76 -5.90
CA ALA A 27 22.84 10.90 -5.03
C ALA A 27 24.25 10.80 -4.44
N ALA A 28 25.03 11.86 -4.63
CA ALA A 28 26.25 12.05 -3.88
C ALA A 28 25.97 11.61 -2.44
N GLU A 29 26.66 10.56 -1.99
CA GLU A 29 26.42 9.98 -0.68
C GLU A 29 26.44 11.13 0.32
N PRO A 30 25.34 11.38 1.04
CA PRO A 30 25.33 12.43 2.04
C PRO A 30 26.48 12.11 2.98
N GLN A 31 27.51 12.97 3.02
CA GLN A 31 28.62 12.78 3.94
C GLN A 31 28.01 12.65 5.34
N ALA A 32 28.25 11.50 5.96
CA ALA A 32 27.73 11.19 7.28
C ALA A 32 28.02 12.33 8.25
N SER A 33 26.99 12.84 8.90
CA SER A 33 27.13 13.99 9.80
C SER A 33 26.78 13.60 11.23
N LEU A 34 27.68 13.94 12.16
CA LEU A 34 27.49 13.64 13.59
C LEU A 34 26.09 14.07 14.11
N PRO A 35 25.57 15.27 13.78
CA PRO A 35 24.25 15.68 14.29
C PRO A 35 23.10 14.81 13.77
N GLN A 36 23.16 14.34 12.52
CA GLN A 36 22.12 13.45 11.98
C GLN A 36 22.16 12.08 12.66
N LEU A 37 23.36 11.51 12.81
CA LEU A 37 23.54 10.26 13.54
C LEU A 37 23.12 10.35 15.02
N GLU A 38 23.30 11.51 15.66
CA GLU A 38 22.90 11.70 17.06
C GLU A 38 21.39 11.64 17.30
N ASP A 39 20.58 11.93 16.28
CA ASP A 39 19.11 11.85 16.31
C ASP A 39 18.58 10.44 15.97
N GLU A 40 19.42 9.60 15.35
CA GLU A 40 19.07 8.25 14.92
C GLU A 40 19.63 7.16 15.85
N VAL A 41 20.59 7.51 16.71
CA VAL A 41 21.31 6.59 17.59
C VAL A 41 21.01 6.88 19.07
N MET A 42 20.76 5.82 19.84
CA MET A 42 20.55 5.83 21.28
C MET A 42 21.83 5.50 22.04
N CYS A 43 22.02 6.14 23.19
CA CYS A 43 23.04 5.71 24.16
C CYS A 43 22.49 4.54 24.99
N PRO A 44 23.00 3.30 24.86
CA PRO A 44 22.45 2.12 25.52
C PRO A 44 22.61 2.18 27.05
N VAL A 45 23.62 2.91 27.54
CA VAL A 45 23.86 3.13 28.97
C VAL A 45 22.91 4.21 29.52
N CYS A 46 22.52 5.17 28.70
CA CYS A 46 21.76 6.34 29.12
C CYS A 46 20.25 6.15 28.97
N GLY A 47 19.82 5.32 28.01
CA GLY A 47 18.40 5.11 27.68
C GLY A 47 17.76 6.27 26.92
N THR A 48 18.55 7.16 26.32
CA THR A 48 18.09 8.34 25.57
C THR A 48 18.87 8.49 24.28
N LEU A 49 18.39 9.35 23.38
CA LEU A 49 19.11 9.71 22.15
C LEU A 49 20.50 10.25 22.48
N LEU A 50 21.45 9.97 21.59
CA LEU A 50 22.85 10.36 21.76
C LEU A 50 22.98 11.90 21.78
N GLY A 51 22.21 12.61 20.95
CA GLY A 51 22.15 14.07 20.96
C GLY A 51 21.65 14.70 22.27
N LEU A 52 20.89 13.95 23.08
CA LEU A 52 20.32 14.44 24.34
C LEU A 52 21.16 14.12 25.57
N SER A 53 22.20 13.28 25.44
CA SER A 53 23.00 12.82 26.57
C SER A 53 24.42 13.39 26.55
N HIS A 54 24.87 13.92 27.69
CA HIS A 54 26.25 14.39 27.88
C HIS A 54 27.05 13.49 28.85
N SER A 55 26.65 12.23 29.00
CA SER A 55 27.38 11.30 29.85
C SER A 55 28.76 10.93 29.26
N PRO A 56 29.72 10.48 30.09
CA PRO A 56 31.00 9.98 29.58
C PRO A 56 30.86 8.80 28.61
N ALA A 57 29.78 8.01 28.71
CA ALA A 57 29.50 6.92 27.79
C ALA A 57 29.07 7.44 26.41
N ALA A 58 28.19 8.44 26.39
CA ALA A 58 27.76 9.12 25.17
C ALA A 58 28.94 9.80 24.46
N GLU A 59 29.85 10.44 25.21
CA GLU A 59 31.01 11.09 24.60
C GLU A 59 31.97 10.08 23.94
N ARG A 60 32.16 8.89 24.54
CA ARG A 60 32.94 7.82 23.90
C ARG A 60 32.30 7.36 22.58
N GLN A 61 30.98 7.24 22.53
CA GLN A 61 30.26 6.92 21.30
C GLN A 61 30.44 8.02 20.23
N ARG A 62 30.34 9.30 20.61
CA ARG A 62 30.61 10.43 19.68
C ARG A 62 32.01 10.41 19.12
N VAL A 63 33.01 10.08 19.94
CA VAL A 63 34.40 9.95 19.48
C VAL A 63 34.53 8.81 18.47
N PHE A 64 33.87 7.68 18.73
CA PHE A 64 33.83 6.55 17.80
C PHE A 64 33.16 6.92 16.46
N ILE A 65 32.00 7.57 16.50
CA ILE A 65 31.30 8.04 15.29
C ILE A 65 32.16 9.03 14.51
N ARG A 66 32.75 10.04 15.18
CA ARG A 66 33.65 11.00 14.53
C ARG A 66 34.84 10.33 13.84
N LYS A 67 35.37 9.26 14.42
CA LYS A 67 36.44 8.48 13.80
C LYS A 67 35.98 7.82 12.50
N LEU A 68 34.80 7.20 12.50
CA LEU A 68 34.26 6.54 11.30
C LEU A 68 33.89 7.55 10.20
N ILE A 69 33.35 8.72 10.57
CA ILE A 69 33.12 9.83 9.64
C ILE A 69 34.45 10.30 9.03
N ALA A 70 35.51 10.40 9.84
CA ALA A 70 36.85 10.77 9.37
C ALA A 70 37.49 9.69 8.47
N GLU A 71 37.09 8.43 8.63
CA GLU A 71 37.47 7.32 7.73
C GLU A 71 36.69 7.36 6.40
N GLY A 72 35.72 8.27 6.24
CA GLY A 72 34.93 8.42 5.03
C GLY A 72 33.82 7.39 4.88
N LYS A 73 33.40 6.77 5.98
CA LYS A 73 32.28 5.81 5.98
C LYS A 73 30.95 6.50 5.78
N ASP A 74 30.02 5.81 5.14
CA ASP A 74 28.63 6.26 5.00
C ASP A 74 27.82 6.04 6.29
N ASP A 75 26.60 6.60 6.35
CA ASP A 75 25.72 6.48 7.52
C ASP A 75 25.36 5.04 7.86
N GLU A 76 25.16 4.17 6.87
CA GLU A 76 24.76 2.77 7.05
C GLU A 76 25.93 1.95 7.60
N GLU A 77 27.13 2.16 7.07
CA GLU A 77 28.37 1.55 7.56
C GLU A 77 28.69 1.98 8.99
N ILE A 78 28.41 3.23 9.35
CA ILE A 78 28.60 3.73 10.72
C ILE A 78 27.61 3.05 11.67
N LYS A 79 26.33 2.96 11.28
CA LYS A 79 25.31 2.27 12.08
C LYS A 79 25.61 0.80 12.24
N ASP A 80 26.05 0.12 11.19
CA ASP A 80 26.49 -1.28 11.27
C ASP A 80 27.66 -1.46 12.23
N ALA A 81 28.66 -0.56 12.18
CA ALA A 81 29.78 -0.56 13.11
C ALA A 81 29.33 -0.29 14.56
N LEU A 82 28.35 0.59 14.76
CA LEU A 82 27.76 0.85 16.07
C LEU A 82 27.01 -0.36 16.60
N VAL A 83 26.24 -1.06 15.77
CA VAL A 83 25.53 -2.29 16.16
C VAL A 83 26.52 -3.41 16.50
N ALA A 84 27.62 -3.52 15.75
CA ALA A 84 28.67 -4.51 16.02
C ALA A 84 29.37 -4.27 17.37
N GLU A 85 29.61 -3.02 17.75
CA GLU A 85 30.33 -2.64 18.98
C GLU A 85 29.39 -2.53 20.21
N TYR A 86 28.21 -1.93 20.04
CA TYR A 86 27.28 -1.58 21.15
C TYR A 86 25.99 -2.42 21.18
N GLY A 87 25.73 -3.24 20.16
CA GLY A 87 24.53 -4.07 20.03
C GLY A 87 23.34 -3.38 19.35
N GLY A 88 22.30 -4.15 19.03
CA GLY A 88 21.15 -3.66 18.26
C GLY A 88 20.28 -2.61 18.96
N GLN A 89 20.42 -2.43 20.28
CA GLN A 89 19.71 -1.38 21.04
C GLN A 89 20.29 0.02 20.84
N VAL A 90 21.42 0.13 20.13
CA VAL A 90 22.06 1.42 19.85
C VAL A 90 21.31 2.20 18.77
N LEU A 91 20.53 1.55 17.90
CA LEU A 91 19.73 2.24 16.88
C LEU A 91 18.36 2.60 17.45
N ALA A 92 17.89 3.84 17.21
CA ALA A 92 16.57 4.27 17.65
C ALA A 92 15.45 3.51 16.91
N LEU A 93 15.67 3.15 15.64
CA LEU A 93 14.86 2.21 14.90
C LEU A 93 15.70 0.96 14.57
N PRO A 94 15.21 -0.25 14.86
CA PRO A 94 15.88 -1.46 14.39
C PRO A 94 15.80 -1.50 12.85
N GLU A 95 16.94 -1.33 12.18
CA GLU A 95 17.08 -1.51 10.73
C GLU A 95 16.89 -3.00 10.38
N ASN A 96 15.63 -3.44 10.39
CA ASN A 96 15.25 -4.77 9.94
C ASN A 96 15.25 -4.78 8.40
N ARG A 97 16.45 -4.74 7.80
CA ARG A 97 16.68 -4.71 6.34
C ARG A 97 15.91 -5.80 5.57
N GLY A 98 15.49 -6.88 6.24
CA GLY A 98 14.63 -7.93 5.66
C GLY A 98 13.12 -7.76 5.83
N ILE A 99 12.65 -7.03 6.85
CA ILE A 99 11.20 -6.84 7.09
C ILE A 99 10.68 -5.63 6.33
N ASP A 100 11.50 -4.61 6.05
CA ASP A 100 11.03 -3.41 5.34
C ASP A 100 10.34 -3.74 4.02
N VAL A 101 10.96 -4.57 3.18
CA VAL A 101 10.35 -4.96 1.90
C VAL A 101 9.00 -5.65 2.10
N TRP A 102 8.89 -6.54 3.08
CA TRP A 102 7.63 -7.22 3.39
C TRP A 102 6.59 -6.28 4.02
N ALA A 103 7.02 -5.34 4.86
CA ALA A 103 6.17 -4.35 5.50
C ALA A 103 5.46 -3.47 4.46
N TYR A 104 6.12 -3.15 3.35
CA TYR A 104 5.51 -2.46 2.21
C TYR A 104 4.83 -3.41 1.21
N ALA A 105 5.35 -4.63 1.00
CA ALA A 105 4.77 -5.57 0.03
C ALA A 105 3.41 -6.12 0.50
N VAL A 106 3.24 -6.44 1.78
CA VAL A 106 2.00 -6.97 2.33
C VAL A 106 0.78 -6.06 2.07
N PRO A 107 0.80 -4.75 2.39
CA PRO A 107 -0.34 -3.88 2.12
C PRO A 107 -0.62 -3.73 0.61
N VAL A 108 0.43 -3.66 -0.23
CA VAL A 108 0.26 -3.57 -1.69
C VAL A 108 -0.38 -4.85 -2.25
N ILE A 109 0.13 -6.02 -1.87
CA ILE A 109 -0.40 -7.32 -2.30
C ILE A 109 -1.84 -7.49 -1.81
N GLY A 110 -2.11 -7.14 -0.55
CA GLY A 110 -3.45 -7.20 0.03
C GLY A 110 -4.45 -6.34 -0.75
N LEU A 111 -4.06 -5.13 -1.14
CA LEU A 111 -4.90 -4.23 -1.93
C LEU A 111 -5.18 -4.79 -3.34
N VAL A 112 -4.15 -5.32 -4.01
CA VAL A 112 -4.29 -5.94 -5.34
C VAL A 112 -5.20 -7.17 -5.29
N LEU A 113 -4.99 -8.07 -4.33
CA LEU A 113 -5.82 -9.26 -4.16
C LEU A 113 -7.27 -8.90 -3.80
N GLY A 114 -7.46 -7.89 -2.95
CA GLY A 114 -8.79 -7.36 -2.60
C GLY A 114 -9.54 -6.83 -3.82
N LEU A 115 -8.90 -6.00 -4.65
CA LEU A 115 -9.48 -5.49 -5.89
C LEU A 115 -9.85 -6.62 -6.86
N ILE A 116 -8.96 -7.59 -7.05
CA ILE A 116 -9.23 -8.76 -7.90
C ILE A 116 -10.44 -9.54 -7.36
N GLY A 117 -10.50 -9.78 -6.05
CA GLY A 117 -11.60 -10.47 -5.39
C GLY A 117 -12.95 -9.76 -5.59
N VAL A 118 -13.00 -8.44 -5.40
CA VAL A 118 -14.21 -7.64 -5.62
C VAL A 118 -14.65 -7.68 -7.08
N LEU A 119 -13.72 -7.49 -8.03
CA LEU A 119 -14.03 -7.56 -9.46
C LEU A 119 -14.53 -8.95 -9.87
N ALA A 120 -13.90 -10.01 -9.38
CA ALA A 120 -14.32 -11.38 -9.63
C ALA A 120 -15.73 -11.62 -9.07
N ALA A 121 -16.00 -11.19 -7.84
CA ALA A 121 -17.32 -11.29 -7.21
C ALA A 121 -18.40 -10.57 -8.03
N ILE A 122 -18.14 -9.33 -8.48
CA ILE A 122 -19.07 -8.57 -9.33
C ILE A 122 -19.34 -9.30 -10.65
N ILE A 123 -18.29 -9.84 -11.31
CA ILE A 123 -18.43 -10.56 -12.58
C ILE A 123 -19.26 -11.84 -12.40
N VAL A 124 -18.97 -12.62 -11.36
CA VAL A 124 -19.72 -13.85 -11.05
C VAL A 124 -21.16 -13.52 -10.72
N TRP A 125 -21.41 -12.51 -9.88
CA TRP A 125 -22.76 -12.14 -9.49
C TRP A 125 -23.59 -11.60 -10.67
N ARG A 126 -22.95 -10.85 -11.58
CA ARG A 126 -23.58 -10.37 -12.81
C ARG A 126 -23.84 -11.47 -13.83
N ARG A 127 -23.01 -12.52 -13.87
CA ARG A 127 -23.22 -13.73 -14.69
C ARG A 127 -24.27 -14.67 -14.12
N ARG A 128 -24.48 -14.64 -12.80
CA ARG A 128 -25.50 -15.42 -12.11
C ARG A 128 -26.86 -14.73 -12.03
N ARG A 129 -27.00 -13.50 -12.55
CA ARG A 129 -28.34 -13.01 -12.88
C ARG A 129 -28.86 -13.96 -13.96
N PRO A 130 -29.91 -14.75 -13.70
CA PRO A 130 -30.65 -15.35 -14.79
C PRO A 130 -30.99 -14.21 -15.73
N GLU A 131 -30.90 -14.46 -17.03
CA GLU A 131 -31.62 -13.68 -18.02
C GLU A 131 -32.98 -13.33 -17.39
N ARG A 132 -33.19 -12.07 -17.01
CA ARG A 132 -34.55 -11.56 -16.74
C ARG A 132 -35.23 -11.35 -18.10
N GLY A 133 -35.01 -12.32 -18.98
CA GLY A 133 -35.07 -12.33 -20.44
C GLY A 133 -35.71 -13.64 -20.88
N SER A 134 -36.76 -14.01 -20.15
CA SER A 134 -38.00 -14.40 -20.77
C SER A 134 -39.05 -13.72 -19.91
N GLU A 135 -39.25 -12.42 -20.17
CA GLU A 135 -40.61 -11.92 -20.10
C GLU A 135 -41.35 -12.80 -21.10
N GLU A 136 -41.93 -13.88 -20.58
CA GLU A 136 -42.90 -14.68 -21.28
C GLU A 136 -43.82 -13.67 -21.94
N PRO A 137 -44.01 -13.70 -23.27
CA PRO A 137 -44.91 -12.77 -23.91
C PRO A 137 -46.21 -12.86 -23.15
N VAL A 138 -46.54 -11.82 -22.36
CA VAL A 138 -47.81 -11.77 -21.66
C VAL A 138 -48.81 -11.86 -22.78
N ALA A 139 -49.47 -13.03 -22.89
CA ALA A 139 -50.39 -13.28 -23.97
C ALA A 139 -51.35 -12.09 -23.99
N ALA A 140 -51.48 -11.47 -25.16
CA ALA A 140 -52.44 -10.37 -25.31
C ALA A 140 -53.79 -10.88 -24.77
N PRO A 141 -54.49 -10.07 -23.96
CA PRO A 141 -55.77 -10.49 -23.41
C PRO A 141 -56.67 -10.96 -24.55
N SER A 142 -57.35 -12.07 -24.34
CA SER A 142 -58.36 -12.54 -25.27
C SER A 142 -59.48 -11.49 -25.38
N ALA A 143 -60.20 -11.46 -26.52
CA ALA A 143 -61.30 -10.52 -26.72
C ALA A 143 -62.37 -10.58 -25.59
N ALA A 144 -62.50 -11.73 -24.92
CA ALA A 144 -63.38 -11.90 -23.77
C ALA A 144 -62.85 -11.25 -22.48
N GLU A 145 -61.53 -11.16 -22.33
CA GLU A 145 -60.87 -10.46 -21.22
C GLU A 145 -60.90 -8.94 -21.43
N GLU A 146 -60.74 -8.48 -22.67
CA GLU A 146 -60.89 -7.07 -23.04
C GLU A 146 -62.32 -6.57 -22.77
N ASP A 147 -63.37 -7.32 -23.17
CA ASP A 147 -64.76 -6.95 -22.90
C ASP A 147 -65.09 -6.90 -21.40
N ARG A 148 -64.53 -7.82 -20.60
CA ARG A 148 -64.68 -7.77 -19.13
C ARG A 148 -63.96 -6.56 -18.53
N LEU A 149 -62.78 -6.22 -19.04
CA LEU A 149 -62.02 -5.07 -18.57
C LEU A 149 -62.76 -3.77 -18.87
N ASP A 150 -63.27 -3.60 -20.10
CA ASP A 150 -64.05 -2.43 -20.51
C ASP A 150 -65.32 -2.28 -19.65
N LYS A 151 -66.00 -3.38 -19.35
CA LYS A 151 -67.19 -3.37 -18.49
C LYS A 151 -66.87 -3.01 -17.04
N ASP A 152 -65.74 -3.45 -16.51
CA ASP A 152 -65.28 -3.07 -15.19
C ASP A 152 -64.84 -1.59 -15.17
N MET A 153 -64.15 -1.10 -16.20
CA MET A 153 -63.79 0.32 -16.32
C MET A 153 -65.03 1.22 -16.39
N ALA A 154 -66.02 0.87 -17.21
CA ALA A 154 -67.30 1.57 -17.32
C ALA A 154 -68.14 1.55 -16.03
N ARG A 155 -67.85 0.62 -15.11
CA ARG A 155 -68.48 0.57 -13.78
C ARG A 155 -67.89 1.59 -12.80
N PHE A 156 -66.63 1.99 -12.99
CA PHE A 156 -65.90 2.87 -12.08
C PHE A 156 -65.71 4.30 -12.60
N ASP A 157 -65.93 4.56 -13.90
CA ASP A 157 -66.11 5.92 -14.42
C ASP A 157 -67.55 6.39 -14.17
N LEU A 158 -67.70 7.32 -13.23
CA LEU A 158 -68.95 8.03 -12.89
C LEU A 158 -69.33 9.08 -13.95
#